data_AF-A0A9D2K3D7-F1
#
_entry.id   AF-A0A9D2K3D7-F1
#
_cell.length_a   1.000
_cell.length_b   1.000
_cell.length_c   1.000
_cell.angle_alpha   90.00
_cell.angle_beta   90.00
_cell.angle_gamma   90.00
#
_symmetry.space_group_name_H-M   'P 1'
#
loop_
_entity.id
_entity.type
_entity.pdbx_description
1 polymer ?
#
loop_
_entity_poly.entity_id
_entity_poly.type
_entity_poly.pdbx_seq_one_letter_code
_entity_poly.pdbx_strand_id
1 'polypeptide(L)'
;MGKFDTPSMYTFIRIGSTFGLSLGLNIYLLSVLLGGWLDDKFGIAPVFRLILLFVALGMSFAYLIKQVSVAKDVEEENRKAKEKRGR
;
A
#
# COMPACT_ATOMS: atom_id res chain seq x y z
N MET A 1 0.21 5.30 -33.65
CA MET A 1 1.08 4.72 -32.60
C MET A 1 0.74 5.40 -31.28
N GLY A 2 0.02 4.69 -30.40
CA GLY A 2 -0.38 5.23 -29.10
C GLY A 2 0.86 5.50 -28.26
N LYS A 3 1.07 6.76 -27.88
CA LYS A 3 2.05 7.11 -26.87
C LYS A 3 1.57 6.45 -25.58
N PHE A 4 2.24 5.39 -25.16
CA PHE A 4 2.15 4.94 -23.78
C PHE A 4 2.70 6.09 -22.94
N ASP A 5 1.82 6.96 -22.45
CA ASP A 5 2.13 7.84 -21.32
C ASP A 5 2.41 6.90 -20.16
N THR A 6 3.66 6.46 -20.04
CA THR A 6 4.14 5.71 -18.89
C THR A 6 3.83 6.55 -17.65
N PRO A 7 3.27 5.97 -16.58
CA PRO A 7 3.08 6.70 -15.34
C PRO A 7 4.41 7.37 -14.99
N SER A 8 4.37 8.68 -14.78
CA SER A 8 5.60 9.44 -14.56
C SER A 8 6.40 8.77 -13.43
N MET A 9 7.71 8.69 -13.58
CA MET A 9 8.60 8.05 -12.59
C MET A 9 8.32 8.55 -11.17
N TYR A 10 7.87 9.80 -11.02
CA TYR A 10 7.44 10.39 -9.76
C TYR A 10 6.20 9.71 -9.14
N THR A 11 5.23 9.27 -9.94
CA THR A 11 4.04 8.54 -9.45
C THR A 11 4.44 7.20 -8.86
N PHE A 12 5.32 6.45 -9.52
CA PHE A 12 5.83 5.18 -8.99
C PHE A 12 6.67 5.37 -7.73
N ILE A 13 7.57 6.36 -7.72
CA ILE A 13 8.36 6.69 -6.53
C ILE A 13 7.42 7.07 -5.37
N ARG A 14 6.42 7.92 -5.61
CA ARG A 14 5.45 8.31 -4.58
C ARG A 14 4.68 7.12 -4.02
N ILE A 15 4.10 6.28 -4.88
CA ILE A 15 3.34 5.10 -4.46
C ILE A 15 4.26 4.14 -3.67
N GLY A 16 5.47 3.89 -4.18
CA GLY A 16 6.45 3.02 -3.52
C GLY A 16 6.89 3.55 -2.16
N SER A 17 7.20 4.85 -2.05
CA SER A 17 7.60 5.47 -0.79
C SER A 17 6.47 5.47 0.24
N THR A 18 5.25 5.84 -0.15
CA THR A 18 4.10 5.83 0.76
C THR A 18 3.75 4.41 1.20
N PHE A 19 3.83 3.43 0.29
CA PHE A 19 3.64 2.03 0.62
C PHE A 19 4.70 1.52 1.59
N GLY A 20 5.98 1.76 1.31
CA GLY A 20 7.08 1.32 2.18
C GLY A 20 6.99 1.90 3.59
N LEU A 21 6.69 3.19 3.71
CA LEU A 21 6.45 3.85 5.00
C LEU A 21 5.24 3.26 5.72
N SER A 22 4.10 3.11 5.03
CA SER A 22 2.90 2.55 5.62
C SER A 22 3.09 1.09 6.05
N LEU A 23 3.81 0.30 5.26
CA LEU A 23 4.14 -1.09 5.54
C LEU A 23 5.00 -1.19 6.80
N GLY A 24 6.10 -0.43 6.85
CA GLY A 24 6.98 -0.42 8.01
C GLY A 24 6.26 0.03 9.28
N LEU A 25 5.42 1.06 9.17
CA LEU A 25 4.62 1.55 10.29
C LEU A 25 3.60 0.51 10.77
N ASN A 26 2.88 -0.14 9.84
CA ASN A 26 1.92 -1.20 10.18
C ASN A 26 2.62 -2.38 10.86
N ILE A 27 3.75 -2.83 10.34
CA ILE A 27 4.53 -3.93 10.94
C ILE A 27 4.95 -3.55 12.36
N TYR A 28 5.48 -2.34 12.56
CA TYR A 28 5.90 -1.89 13.88
C TYR A 28 4.73 -1.82 14.88
N LEU A 29 3.60 -1.23 14.48
CA LEU A 29 2.44 -1.07 15.36
C LEU A 29 1.76 -2.40 15.69
N LEU A 30 1.49 -3.22 14.67
CA LEU A 30 0.75 -4.47 14.84
C LEU A 30 1.65 -5.60 15.36
N SER A 31 2.80 -5.83 14.73
CA SER A 31 3.65 -6.97 15.11
C SER A 31 4.48 -6.65 16.35
N VAL A 32 5.26 -5.58 16.33
CA VAL A 32 6.23 -5.30 17.41
C VAL A 32 5.52 -4.84 18.67
N LEU A 33 4.66 -3.82 18.56
CA LEU A 33 4.04 -3.21 19.72
C LEU A 33 2.85 -4.05 20.24
N LEU A 34 1.84 -4.26 19.39
CA LEU A 34 0.64 -4.99 19.81
C LEU A 34 0.91 -6.50 19.99
N GLY A 35 1.62 -7.12 19.05
CA GLY A 35 1.97 -8.53 19.13
C GLY A 35 2.95 -8.85 20.25
N GLY A 36 3.96 -7.99 20.45
CA GLY A 36 4.87 -8.11 21.58
C GLY A 36 4.15 -8.01 22.92
N TRP A 37 3.28 -7.01 23.07
CA TRP A 37 2.47 -6.85 24.26
C TRP A 37 1.52 -8.03 24.51
N LEU A 38 0.92 -8.61 23.46
CA LEU A 38 0.09 -9.82 23.58
C LEU A 38 0.92 -11.03 24.01
N ASP A 39 2.06 -11.28 23.36
CA ASP A 39 2.95 -12.39 23.71
C ASP A 39 3.39 -12.30 25.19
N ASP A 40 3.77 -11.10 25.64
CA ASP A 40 4.20 -10.84 27.02
C ASP A 40 3.04 -11.00 28.02
N LYS A 41 1.83 -10.56 27.65
CA LYS A 41 0.65 -10.66 28.52
C LYS A 41 0.17 -12.10 28.70
N PHE A 42 0.28 -12.93 27.67
CA PHE A 42 -0.15 -14.33 27.72
C PHE A 42 1.00 -15.30 28.07
N GLY A 43 2.24 -14.82 28.17
CA GLY A 43 3.42 -15.63 28.48
C GLY A 43 3.73 -16.68 27.41
N ILE A 44 3.32 -16.43 26.16
CA ILE A 44 3.44 -17.38 25.05
C ILE A 44 4.72 -17.07 24.26
N ALA A 45 5.28 -18.10 23.60
CA ALA A 45 6.24 -17.94 22.51
C ALA A 45 5.75 -16.87 21.49
N PRO A 46 6.62 -16.27 20.66
CA PRO A 46 6.32 -15.09 19.83
C PRO A 46 5.35 -15.37 18.66
N VAL A 47 4.16 -15.87 18.99
CA VAL A 47 3.13 -16.35 18.09
C VAL A 47 2.24 -15.19 17.67
N PHE A 48 1.85 -14.30 18.59
CA PHE A 48 1.05 -13.14 18.25
C PHE A 48 1.83 -12.13 17.42
N ARG A 49 3.14 -11.93 17.71
CA ARG A 49 4.04 -11.19 16.82
C ARG A 49 3.99 -11.71 15.38
N LEU A 50 4.09 -13.02 15.20
CA LEU A 50 4.07 -13.69 13.89
C LEU A 50 2.73 -13.55 13.19
N ILE A 51 1.62 -13.81 13.89
CA ILE A 51 0.27 -13.66 13.33
C ILE A 51 0.03 -12.21 12.90
N LEU A 52 0.36 -11.24 13.76
CA LEU A 52 0.14 -9.83 13.48
C LEU A 52 1.10 -9.28 12.41
N LEU A 53 2.27 -9.89 12.21
CA LEU A 53 3.12 -9.61 11.06
C LEU A 53 2.40 -9.96 9.75
N PHE A 54 1.84 -11.17 9.64
CA PHE A 54 1.09 -11.57 8.45
C PHE A 54 -0.15 -10.71 8.22
N VAL A 55 -0.85 -10.32 9.28
CA VAL A 55 -1.98 -9.38 9.20
C VAL A 55 -1.53 -8.01 8.68
N ALA A 56 -0.42 -7.46 9.21
CA ALA A 56 0.13 -6.17 8.78
C ALA A 56 0.58 -6.19 7.32
N LEU A 57 1.20 -7.30 6.87
CA LEU A 57 1.54 -7.52 5.47
C LEU A 57 0.28 -7.55 4.62
N GLY A 58 -0.70 -8.38 4.97
CA GLY A 58 -1.96 -8.52 4.23
C GLY A 58 -2.71 -7.20 4.06
N MET A 59 -2.86 -6.42 5.15
CA MET A 59 -3.50 -5.10 5.10
C MET A 59 -2.73 -4.14 4.19
N SER A 60 -1.41 -4.09 4.32
CA SER A 60 -0.58 -3.19 3.52
C SER A 60 -0.65 -3.53 2.03
N PHE A 61 -0.61 -4.82 1.67
CA PHE A 61 -0.75 -5.25 0.27
C PHE A 61 -2.15 -5.00 -0.29
N ALA A 62 -3.20 -5.25 0.49
CA ALA A 62 -4.57 -4.91 0.08
C ALA A 62 -4.73 -3.41 -0.19
N TYR A 63 -4.14 -2.57 0.66
CA TYR A 63 -4.13 -1.12 0.48
C TYR A 63 -3.36 -0.69 -0.77
N LEU A 64 -2.20 -1.32 -1.05
CA LEU A 64 -1.42 -1.07 -2.25
C LEU A 64 -2.22 -1.41 -3.53
N ILE A 65 -2.85 -2.58 -3.58
CA ILE A 65 -3.67 -3.00 -4.72
C ILE A 65 -4.78 -1.99 -4.97
N LYS A 66 -5.44 -1.53 -3.90
CA LYS A 66 -6.51 -0.52 -3.99
C LYS A 66 -5.97 0.83 -4.52
N GLN A 67 -4.82 1.30 -4.04
CA GLN A 67 -4.21 2.52 -4.55
C GLN A 67 -3.83 2.43 -6.03
N VAL A 68 -3.27 1.30 -6.45
CA VAL A 68 -2.90 1.08 -7.86
C VAL A 68 -4.14 1.04 -8.75
N SER A 69 -5.23 0.41 -8.30
CA SER A 69 -6.50 0.41 -9.05
C SER A 69 -7.04 1.83 -9.23
N VAL A 70 -7.15 2.58 -8.13
CA VAL A 70 -7.66 3.96 -8.17
C VAL A 70 -6.78 4.87 -9.03
N ALA A 71 -5.45 4.71 -8.97
CA ALA A 71 -4.53 5.48 -9.80
C ALA A 71 -4.76 5.23 -11.30
N LYS A 72 -5.03 3.97 -11.70
CA LYS A 72 -5.34 3.62 -13.09
C LYS A 72 -6.66 4.23 -13.55
N ASP A 73 -7.70 4.17 -12.72
CA ASP A 73 -9.02 4.69 -13.07
C ASP A 73 -8.99 6.22 -13.29
N VAL A 74 -8.29 6.95 -12.40
CA VAL A 74 -8.12 8.40 -12.50
C VAL A 74 -7.31 8.81 -13.75
N GLU A 75 -6.33 8.00 -14.15
CA GLU A 75 -5.52 8.27 -15.34
C GLU A 75 -6.35 8.09 -16.62
N GLU A 76 -7.23 7.09 -16.66
CA GLU A 76 -8.14 6.85 -17.78
C GLU A 76 -9.22 7.96 -17.93
N GLU A 77 -9.78 8.43 -16.80
CA GLU A 77 -10.70 9.57 -16.80
C GLU A 77 -10.03 10.86 -17.29
N ASN A 78 -8.82 11.15 -16.81
CA ASN A 78 -8.06 12.32 -17.24
C ASN A 78 -7.74 12.28 -18.75
N ARG A 79 -7.48 11.09 -19.32
CA ARG A 79 -7.30 10.93 -20.77
C ARG A 79 -8.56 11.28 -21.53
N LYS A 80 -9.72 10.71 -21.13
CA LYS A 80 -11.02 11.00 -21.75
C LYS A 80 -11.40 12.49 -21.65
N ALA A 81 -11.08 13.14 -20.54
CA ALA A 81 -11.30 14.57 -20.35
C ALA A 81 -10.41 15.45 -21.24
N LYS A 82 -9.14 15.07 -21.44
CA LYS A 82 -8.22 15.75 -22.37
C LYS A 82 -8.66 15.61 -23.82
N GLU A 83 -9.11 14.43 -24.24
CA GLU A 83 -9.63 14.19 -25.60
C GLU A 83 -10.89 15.01 -25.91
N LYS A 84 -11.75 15.24 -24.90
CA LYS A 84 -12.94 16.09 -25.03
C LYS A 84 -12.64 17.59 -25.03
N ARG A 85 -11.52 18.04 -24.45
CA ARG A 85 -11.09 19.45 -24.43
C ARG A 85 -10.25 19.86 -25.64
N GLY A 86 -9.67 18.90 -26.35
CA GLY A 86 -8.85 19.13 -27.55
C GLY A 86 -9.63 19.08 -28.88
N ARG A 87 -10.94 18.90 -28.83
CA ARG A 87 -11.88 19.08 -29.95
C ARG A 87 -12.73 20.30 -29.70
#